data_AF-A0A1G3M9Q5-F1
#
_entry.id   AF-A0A1G3M9Q5-F1
#
_cell.length_a   1.000
_cell.length_b   1.000
_cell.length_c   1.000
_cell.angle_alpha   90.00
_cell.angle_beta   90.00
_cell.angle_gamma   90.00
#
_symmetry.space_group_name_H-M   'P 1'
#
loop_
_entity.id
_entity.type
_entity.pdbx_description
1 polymer ?
#
loop_
_entity_poly.entity_id
_entity_poly.type
_entity_poly.pdbx_seq_one_letter_code
_entity_poly.pdbx_strand_id
1 'polypeptide(L)'
;MTGLLLACADPEEKQFAGLRLLMSRLAAELPGLAHREWRGRTLDCRWRWRLGPVLVSGHGTAERAAFHGLRGSLTPGGLRLPRQARLYLLGCYQGRTELRRAWAAGTGLAEEQVRGHDGETESAFSTCLLLHLLEEGWPAFDGWFTAWQRCNAELASHFPTLRAAYSDSAGDPLLAWESVRGLPALEPHRDFLGVGLRHPEYLTGLA
;
A
#
# COMPACT_ATOMS: atom_id res chain seq x y z
N MET A 1 19.19 7.66 -2.84
CA MET A 1 18.43 6.41 -2.63
C MET A 1 17.31 6.39 -3.67
N THR A 2 16.96 5.24 -4.23
CA THR A 2 15.82 5.08 -5.16
C THR A 2 14.77 4.18 -4.51
N GLY A 3 13.49 4.41 -4.82
CA GLY A 3 12.38 3.59 -4.35
C GLY A 3 11.70 2.84 -5.51
N LEU A 4 10.97 1.77 -5.19
CA LEU A 4 10.14 1.04 -6.14
C LEU A 4 8.72 0.90 -5.57
N LEU A 5 7.74 1.33 -6.36
CA LEU A 5 6.32 1.05 -6.16
C LEU A 5 5.92 -0.07 -7.14
N LEU A 6 5.43 -1.19 -6.63
CA LEU A 6 5.03 -2.35 -7.41
C LEU A 6 3.54 -2.64 -7.20
N ALA A 7 2.73 -2.36 -8.22
CA ALA A 7 1.30 -2.65 -8.22
C ALA A 7 1.04 -4.06 -8.77
N CYS A 8 0.36 -4.91 -8.00
CA CYS A 8 0.06 -6.29 -8.37
C CYS A 8 -1.38 -6.51 -8.83
N ALA A 9 -2.33 -5.70 -8.33
CA ALA A 9 -3.75 -5.81 -8.67
C ALA A 9 -3.99 -5.64 -10.18
N ASP A 10 -5.10 -6.21 -10.66
CA ASP A 10 -5.51 -6.08 -12.06
C ASP A 10 -5.67 -4.58 -12.44
N PRO A 11 -5.08 -4.10 -13.55
CA PRO A 11 -5.29 -2.74 -14.05
C PRO A 11 -6.74 -2.35 -14.29
N GLU A 12 -7.66 -3.30 -14.50
CA GLU A 12 -9.07 -3.01 -14.72
C GLU A 12 -9.88 -2.97 -13.40
N GLU A 13 -9.27 -3.40 -12.30
CA GLU A 13 -9.96 -3.43 -11.01
C GLU A 13 -10.10 -2.03 -10.41
N LYS A 14 -11.35 -1.60 -10.24
CA LYS A 14 -11.71 -0.26 -9.75
C LYS A 14 -11.20 0.01 -8.33
N GLN A 15 -11.22 -1.00 -7.46
CA GLN A 15 -10.77 -0.87 -6.06
C GLN A 15 -9.34 -0.31 -5.95
N PHE A 16 -8.45 -0.68 -6.88
CA PHE A 16 -7.05 -0.24 -6.88
C PHE A 16 -6.77 0.90 -7.86
N ALA A 17 -7.76 1.40 -8.60
CA ALA A 17 -7.55 2.43 -9.62
C ALA A 17 -6.95 3.71 -9.02
N GLY A 18 -7.51 4.19 -7.90
CA GLY A 18 -6.98 5.33 -7.16
C GLY A 18 -5.56 5.12 -6.66
N LEU A 19 -5.28 3.97 -6.05
CA LEU A 19 -3.95 3.63 -5.55
C LEU A 19 -2.91 3.61 -6.69
N ARG A 20 -3.22 2.99 -7.83
CA ARG A 20 -2.33 2.93 -9.00
C ARG A 20 -2.10 4.30 -9.63
N LEU A 21 -3.13 5.14 -9.72
CA LEU A 21 -2.98 6.50 -10.21
C LEU A 21 -2.01 7.28 -9.32
N LEU A 22 -2.19 7.19 -8.00
CA LEU A 22 -1.34 7.87 -7.04
C LEU A 22 0.10 7.34 -7.05
N MET A 23 0.31 6.03 -7.16
CA MET A 23 1.64 5.44 -7.37
C MET A 23 2.32 5.98 -8.63
N SER A 24 1.55 6.17 -9.72
CA SER A 24 2.07 6.73 -10.97
C SER A 24 2.46 8.21 -10.83
N ARG A 25 1.62 9.00 -10.15
CA ARG A 25 1.91 10.41 -9.85
C ARG A 25 3.14 10.57 -8.95
N LEU A 26 3.22 9.80 -7.86
CA LEU A 26 4.38 9.77 -6.98
C LEU A 26 5.69 9.47 -7.74
N ALA A 27 5.68 8.52 -8.67
CA ALA A 27 6.87 8.20 -9.47
C ALA A 27 7.23 9.28 -10.50
N ALA A 28 6.26 10.12 -10.92
CA ALA A 28 6.51 11.26 -11.79
C ALA A 28 7.04 12.48 -11.01
N GLU A 29 6.55 12.68 -9.79
CA GLU A 29 6.82 13.89 -8.99
C GLU A 29 8.03 13.73 -8.06
N LEU A 30 8.32 12.53 -7.56
CA LEU A 30 9.41 12.28 -6.62
C LEU A 30 10.64 11.69 -7.31
N PRO A 31 11.77 12.42 -7.37
CA PRO A 31 12.99 11.94 -8.01
C PRO A 31 13.50 10.61 -7.41
N GLY A 32 13.83 9.67 -8.30
CA GLY A 32 14.37 8.36 -7.90
C GLY A 32 13.32 7.35 -7.45
N LEU A 33 12.03 7.66 -7.56
CA LEU A 33 10.95 6.72 -7.37
C LEU A 33 10.52 6.12 -8.71
N ALA A 34 10.43 4.78 -8.78
CA ALA A 34 9.93 4.09 -9.96
C ALA A 34 8.60 3.41 -9.65
N HIS A 35 7.63 3.52 -10.56
CA HIS A 35 6.41 2.73 -10.54
C HIS A 35 6.47 1.62 -11.59
N ARG A 36 6.04 0.41 -11.21
CA ARG A 36 5.94 -0.77 -12.06
C ARG A 36 4.67 -1.55 -11.73
N GLU A 37 4.10 -2.15 -12.77
CA GLU A 37 3.07 -3.18 -12.62
C GLU A 37 3.73 -4.56 -12.61
N TRP A 38 3.17 -5.46 -11.82
CA TRP A 38 3.55 -6.87 -11.86
C TRP A 38 3.09 -7.51 -13.16
N ARG A 39 4.00 -8.20 -13.86
CA ARG A 39 3.76 -8.80 -15.17
C ARG A 39 3.98 -10.32 -15.22
N GLY A 40 3.96 -10.97 -14.06
CA GLY A 40 4.12 -12.44 -13.96
C GLY A 40 5.56 -12.94 -14.20
N ARG A 41 6.56 -12.05 -14.14
CA ARG A 41 7.97 -12.41 -14.39
C ARG A 41 8.83 -11.96 -13.23
N THR A 42 9.76 -12.81 -12.82
CA THR A 42 10.71 -12.50 -11.74
C THR A 42 11.38 -11.16 -11.97
N LEU A 43 11.28 -10.28 -10.98
CA LEU A 43 11.94 -8.98 -10.97
C LEU A 43 13.23 -9.08 -10.17
N ASP A 44 14.36 -9.14 -10.87
CA ASP A 44 15.68 -9.20 -10.24
C ASP A 44 16.31 -7.80 -10.13
N CYS A 45 16.29 -7.27 -8.91
CA CYS A 45 16.81 -5.96 -8.55
C CYS A 45 18.12 -6.02 -7.76
N ARG A 46 18.77 -7.19 -7.61
CA ARG A 46 19.95 -7.35 -6.74
C ARG A 46 21.12 -6.42 -7.10
N TRP A 47 21.23 -6.05 -8.37
CA TRP A 47 22.26 -5.14 -8.89
C TRP A 47 21.94 -3.66 -8.68
N ARG A 48 20.71 -3.32 -8.24
CA ARG A 48 20.26 -1.95 -7.99
C ARG A 48 20.66 -1.50 -6.58
N TRP A 49 21.96 -1.34 -6.33
CA TRP A 49 22.48 -1.04 -4.98
C TRP A 49 21.98 0.29 -4.36
N ARG A 50 21.34 1.17 -5.12
CA ARG A 50 20.70 2.38 -4.59
C ARG A 50 19.24 2.18 -4.19
N LEU A 51 18.64 1.03 -4.52
CA LEU A 51 17.27 0.68 -4.17
C LEU A 51 17.16 0.48 -2.66
N GLY A 52 16.39 1.34 -2.02
CA GLY A 52 16.09 1.28 -0.59
C GLY A 52 14.68 0.73 -0.39
N PRO A 53 13.64 1.59 -0.33
CA PRO A 53 12.28 1.15 -0.09
C PRO A 53 11.65 0.50 -1.33
N VAL A 54 10.98 -0.63 -1.12
CA VAL A 54 10.15 -1.34 -2.10
C VAL A 54 8.77 -1.51 -1.49
N LEU A 55 7.76 -0.90 -2.10
CA LEU A 55 6.37 -1.00 -1.69
C LEU A 55 5.61 -1.87 -2.69
N VAL A 56 4.96 -2.92 -2.21
CA VAL A 56 4.11 -3.80 -3.00
C VAL A 56 2.66 -3.56 -2.61
N SER A 57 1.77 -3.35 -3.58
CA SER A 57 0.34 -3.18 -3.33
C SER A 57 -0.51 -4.17 -4.13
N GLY A 58 -1.63 -4.58 -3.55
CA GLY A 58 -2.63 -5.42 -4.20
C GLY A 58 -3.34 -6.35 -3.22
N HIS A 59 -3.99 -7.37 -3.77
CA HIS A 59 -4.70 -8.38 -2.98
C HIS A 59 -3.76 -9.36 -2.29
N GLY A 60 -3.61 -9.22 -0.98
CA GLY A 60 -2.99 -10.24 -0.13
C GLY A 60 -3.92 -11.41 0.17
N THR A 61 -3.36 -12.52 0.63
CA THR A 61 -4.09 -13.75 1.01
C THR A 61 -3.62 -14.22 2.39
N ALA A 62 -4.54 -14.77 3.18
CA ALA A 62 -4.23 -15.29 4.51
C ALA A 62 -3.43 -16.60 4.47
N GLU A 63 -3.59 -17.36 3.38
CA GLU A 63 -3.12 -18.73 3.21
C GLU A 63 -1.64 -18.80 2.80
N ARG A 64 -1.12 -17.77 2.13
CA ARG A 64 0.26 -17.77 1.62
C ARG A 64 0.81 -16.37 1.42
N ALA A 65 2.14 -16.27 1.39
CA ALA A 65 2.84 -15.05 1.02
C ALA A 65 2.67 -14.84 -0.49
N ALA A 66 1.75 -13.96 -0.87
CA ALA A 66 1.47 -13.64 -2.25
C ALA A 66 0.64 -12.37 -2.38
N PHE A 67 0.79 -11.70 -3.53
CA PHE A 67 -0.17 -10.74 -4.04
C PHE A 67 -0.83 -11.31 -5.29
N HIS A 68 -2.15 -11.37 -5.33
CA HIS A 68 -2.86 -11.75 -6.56
C HIS A 68 -2.69 -10.68 -7.62
N GLY A 69 -2.52 -11.12 -8.87
CA GLY A 69 -2.41 -10.24 -10.01
C GLY A 69 -2.88 -10.91 -11.30
N LEU A 70 -3.25 -10.08 -12.28
CA LEU A 70 -3.84 -10.50 -13.55
C LEU A 70 -3.01 -11.56 -14.28
N ARG A 71 -1.68 -11.39 -14.29
CA ARG A 71 -0.73 -12.28 -15.00
C ARG A 71 -0.07 -13.29 -14.07
N GLY A 72 -0.81 -13.72 -13.04
CA GLY A 72 -0.33 -14.61 -11.99
C GLY A 72 0.11 -13.87 -10.74
N SER A 73 0.06 -14.55 -9.59
CA SER A 73 0.42 -13.97 -8.30
C SER A 73 1.91 -13.61 -8.24
N LEU A 74 2.22 -12.46 -7.65
CA LEU A 74 3.57 -12.19 -7.16
C LEU A 74 3.77 -13.01 -5.88
N THR A 75 4.79 -13.87 -5.88
CA THR A 75 5.23 -14.65 -4.72
C THR A 75 6.63 -14.19 -4.29
N PRO A 76 7.11 -14.57 -3.08
CA PRO A 76 8.43 -14.19 -2.60
C PRO A 76 9.57 -14.42 -3.60
N GLY A 77 9.59 -15.57 -4.29
CA GLY A 77 10.63 -15.87 -5.29
C GLY A 77 10.53 -15.06 -6.60
N GLY A 78 9.42 -14.36 -6.80
CA GLY A 78 9.18 -13.46 -7.94
C GLY A 78 9.86 -12.10 -7.80
N LEU A 79 10.45 -11.78 -6.65
CA LEU A 79 11.12 -10.50 -6.40
C LEU A 79 12.46 -10.76 -5.73
N ARG A 80 13.58 -10.32 -6.33
CA ARG A 80 14.91 -10.45 -5.72
C ARG A 80 15.46 -9.06 -5.42
N LEU A 81 15.77 -8.78 -4.17
CA LEU A 81 16.12 -7.44 -3.71
C LEU A 81 17.58 -7.36 -3.26
N PRO A 82 18.22 -6.17 -3.33
CA PRO A 82 19.53 -5.97 -2.73
C PRO A 82 19.41 -5.98 -1.20
N ARG A 83 20.47 -6.41 -0.50
CA ARG A 83 20.45 -6.70 0.95
C ARG A 83 20.04 -5.52 1.85
N GLN A 84 20.22 -4.29 1.40
CA GLN A 84 19.89 -3.06 2.11
C GLN A 84 18.45 -2.59 1.88
N ALA A 85 17.71 -3.23 0.97
CA ALA A 85 16.35 -2.83 0.68
C ALA A 85 15.42 -3.11 1.87
N ARG A 86 14.31 -2.37 1.92
CA ARG A 86 13.21 -2.60 2.87
C ARG A 86 11.96 -2.86 2.08
N LEU A 87 11.23 -3.91 2.44
CA LEU A 87 10.04 -4.36 1.75
C LEU A 87 8.80 -4.03 2.59
N TYR A 88 7.86 -3.32 1.96
CA TYR A 88 6.61 -2.89 2.56
C TYR A 88 5.45 -3.50 1.78
N LEU A 89 4.54 -4.16 2.47
CA LEU A 89 3.49 -5.00 1.88
C LEU A 89 2.12 -4.41 2.21
N LEU A 90 1.49 -3.75 1.24
CA LEU A 90 0.15 -3.18 1.30
C LEU A 90 -0.89 -4.18 0.78
N GLY A 91 -1.12 -5.22 1.57
CA GLY A 91 -2.14 -6.21 1.29
C GLY A 91 -2.51 -6.99 2.54
N CYS A 92 -3.75 -7.49 2.56
CA CYS A 92 -4.31 -8.24 3.68
C CYS A 92 -3.38 -9.39 4.10
N TYR A 93 -3.20 -9.51 5.42
CA TYR A 93 -2.50 -10.61 6.10
C TYR A 93 -0.99 -10.75 5.80
N GLN A 94 -0.41 -9.98 4.89
CA GLN A 94 0.98 -10.14 4.45
C GLN A 94 2.04 -9.80 5.51
N GLY A 95 1.61 -9.22 6.65
CA GLY A 95 2.42 -8.98 7.84
C GLY A 95 2.47 -10.11 8.85
N ARG A 96 1.68 -11.18 8.69
CA ARG A 96 1.72 -12.36 9.59
C ARG A 96 3.13 -12.94 9.64
N THR A 97 3.54 -13.41 10.82
CA THR A 97 4.92 -13.86 11.07
C THR A 97 5.41 -14.89 10.04
N GLU A 98 4.59 -15.87 9.70
CA GLU A 98 4.92 -16.94 8.76
C GLU A 98 5.06 -16.41 7.33
N LEU A 99 4.17 -15.49 6.93
CA LEU A 99 4.19 -14.90 5.60
C LEU A 99 5.35 -13.93 5.44
N ARG A 100 5.64 -13.12 6.47
CA ARG A 100 6.80 -12.23 6.52
C ARG A 100 8.11 -13.00 6.38
N ARG A 101 8.23 -14.15 7.07
CA ARG A 101 9.38 -15.07 6.94
C ARG A 101 9.54 -15.57 5.52
N ALA A 102 8.44 -15.99 4.89
CA ALA A 102 8.47 -16.45 3.50
C ALA A 102 8.89 -15.32 2.55
N TRP A 103 8.39 -14.09 2.75
CA TRP A 103 8.82 -12.91 2.00
C TRP A 103 10.31 -12.61 2.17
N ALA A 104 10.82 -12.60 3.40
CA ALA A 104 12.23 -12.38 3.68
C ALA A 104 13.12 -13.42 2.97
N ALA A 105 12.81 -14.71 3.16
CA ALA A 105 13.54 -15.80 2.53
C ALA A 105 13.52 -15.75 1.00
N GLY A 106 12.35 -15.53 0.39
CA GLY A 106 12.22 -15.51 -1.07
C GLY A 106 12.84 -14.28 -1.73
N THR A 107 12.83 -13.14 -1.04
CA THR A 107 13.39 -11.89 -1.57
C THR A 107 14.88 -11.70 -1.30
N GLY A 108 15.43 -12.47 -0.36
CA GLY A 108 16.82 -12.39 0.08
C GLY A 108 17.08 -11.29 1.11
N LEU A 109 16.04 -10.87 1.83
CA LEU A 109 16.09 -9.87 2.90
C LEU A 109 16.11 -10.53 4.29
N ALA A 110 16.52 -9.79 5.30
CA ALA A 110 16.31 -10.16 6.70
C ALA A 110 14.84 -9.91 7.11
N GLU A 111 14.33 -10.65 8.10
CA GLU A 111 12.91 -10.58 8.51
C GLU A 111 12.48 -9.18 8.97
N GLU A 112 13.37 -8.47 9.66
CA GLU A 112 13.16 -7.11 10.16
C GLU A 112 13.04 -6.06 9.05
N GLN A 113 13.48 -6.39 7.83
CA GLN A 113 13.38 -5.52 6.67
C GLN A 113 12.05 -5.68 5.93
N VAL A 114 11.20 -6.62 6.33
CA VAL A 114 9.90 -6.88 5.72
C VAL A 114 8.79 -6.41 6.64
N ARG A 115 7.89 -5.56 6.17
CA ARG A 115 6.78 -4.99 6.94
C ARG A 115 5.46 -5.16 6.19
N GLY A 116 4.39 -5.46 6.92
CA GLY A 116 3.04 -5.62 6.38
C GLY A 116 2.01 -5.62 7.51
N HIS A 117 0.73 -5.71 7.17
CA HIS A 117 -0.35 -5.86 8.16
C HIS A 117 -0.79 -7.33 8.27
N ASP A 118 -1.06 -7.81 9.48
CA ASP A 118 -1.35 -9.22 9.78
C ASP A 118 -2.85 -9.59 9.70
N GLY A 119 -3.73 -8.59 9.57
CA GLY A 119 -5.17 -8.72 9.35
C GLY A 119 -5.65 -8.18 8.00
N GLU A 120 -6.96 -8.00 7.86
CA GLU A 120 -7.55 -7.26 6.73
C GLU A 120 -7.02 -5.83 6.66
N THR A 121 -7.01 -5.27 5.46
CA THR A 121 -6.61 -3.87 5.24
C THR A 121 -7.61 -3.15 4.37
N GLU A 122 -7.75 -1.84 4.57
CA GLU A 122 -8.54 -0.98 3.70
C GLU A 122 -7.65 -0.25 2.68
N SER A 123 -8.08 -0.31 1.42
CA SER A 123 -7.44 0.33 0.28
C SER A 123 -7.41 1.85 0.44
N ALA A 124 -8.46 2.45 1.00
CA ALA A 124 -8.52 3.88 1.30
C ALA A 124 -7.39 4.35 2.25
N PHE A 125 -7.04 3.53 3.24
CA PHE A 125 -5.94 3.84 4.15
C PHE A 125 -4.58 3.72 3.44
N SER A 126 -4.47 2.80 2.50
CA SER A 126 -3.29 2.68 1.64
C SER A 126 -3.14 3.92 0.75
N THR A 127 -4.24 4.49 0.27
CA THR A 127 -4.24 5.78 -0.43
C THR A 127 -3.76 6.91 0.48
N CYS A 128 -4.24 6.99 1.73
CA CYS A 128 -3.77 7.99 2.71
C CYS A 128 -2.25 7.88 2.95
N LEU A 129 -1.72 6.67 3.11
CA LEU A 129 -0.28 6.45 3.25
C LEU A 129 0.52 7.00 2.06
N LEU A 130 0.03 6.80 0.84
CA LEU A 130 0.69 7.32 -0.36
C LEU A 130 0.60 8.85 -0.48
N LEU A 131 -0.47 9.47 0.01
CA LEU A 131 -0.57 10.93 0.08
C LEU A 131 0.42 11.52 1.10
N HIS A 132 0.61 10.87 2.25
CA HIS A 132 1.67 11.27 3.18
C HIS A 132 3.08 11.14 2.57
N LEU A 133 3.30 10.11 1.74
CA LEU A 133 4.55 9.99 0.99
C LEU A 133 4.74 11.14 -0.01
N LEU A 134 3.66 11.69 -0.56
CA LEU A 134 3.71 12.87 -1.42
C LEU A 134 4.10 14.13 -0.64
N GLU A 135 3.47 14.37 0.52
CA GLU A 135 3.72 15.55 1.36
C GLU A 135 5.15 15.58 1.92
N GLU A 136 5.62 14.44 2.45
CA GLU A 136 6.82 14.42 3.30
C GLU A 136 7.96 13.56 2.74
N GLY A 137 7.71 12.82 1.67
CA GLY A 137 8.70 11.97 1.04
C GLY A 137 9.12 10.76 1.88
N TRP A 138 10.14 10.06 1.40
CA TRP A 138 10.62 8.80 1.99
C TRP A 138 11.09 8.87 3.45
N PRO A 139 11.71 9.96 3.95
CA PRO A 139 12.15 10.01 5.34
C PRO A 139 11.03 9.81 6.36
N ALA A 140 9.81 10.29 6.07
CA ALA A 140 8.65 10.14 6.94
C ALA A 140 7.90 8.80 6.76
N PHE A 141 8.17 8.08 5.66
CA PHE A 141 7.39 6.92 5.25
C PHE A 141 7.30 5.81 6.32
N ASP A 142 8.37 5.55 7.07
CA ASP A 142 8.33 4.52 8.11
C ASP A 142 7.36 4.84 9.26
N GLY A 143 7.26 6.13 9.61
CA GLY A 143 6.30 6.62 10.59
C GLY A 143 4.88 6.45 10.07
N TRP A 144 4.63 6.87 8.83
CA TRP A 144 3.32 6.73 8.21
C TRP A 144 2.92 5.29 7.93
N PHE A 145 3.86 4.41 7.60
CA PHE A 145 3.57 2.98 7.46
C PHE A 145 3.15 2.37 8.80
N THR A 146 3.78 2.79 9.91
CA THR A 146 3.34 2.41 11.26
C THR A 146 1.93 2.94 11.56
N ALA A 147 1.63 4.19 11.19
CA ALA A 147 0.29 4.75 11.32
C ALA A 147 -0.73 3.98 10.47
N TRP A 148 -0.39 3.59 9.25
CA TRP A 148 -1.22 2.74 8.38
C TRP A 148 -1.51 1.38 9.04
N GLN A 149 -0.49 0.70 9.58
CA GLN A 149 -0.70 -0.56 10.31
C GLN A 149 -1.66 -0.36 11.49
N ARG A 150 -1.45 0.69 12.28
CA ARG A 150 -2.30 1.03 13.43
C ARG A 150 -3.74 1.31 13.03
N CYS A 151 -3.97 2.13 12.01
CA CYS A 151 -5.31 2.47 11.55
C CYS A 151 -6.06 1.23 11.05
N ASN A 152 -5.40 0.34 10.30
CA ASN A 152 -6.03 -0.90 9.86
C ASN A 152 -6.40 -1.82 11.04
N ALA A 153 -5.54 -1.93 12.04
CA ALA A 153 -5.81 -2.75 13.23
C ALA A 153 -6.96 -2.19 14.07
N GLU A 154 -6.93 -0.89 14.38
CA GLU A 154 -7.89 -0.25 15.29
C GLU A 154 -9.26 -0.01 14.63
N LEU A 155 -9.30 0.17 13.30
CA LEU A 155 -10.54 0.42 12.55
C LEU A 155 -11.10 -0.82 11.83
N ALA A 156 -10.52 -2.00 12.03
CA ALA A 156 -10.97 -3.23 11.37
C ALA A 156 -12.47 -3.50 11.54
N SER A 157 -13.02 -3.26 12.74
CA SER A 157 -14.46 -3.42 13.03
C SER A 157 -15.35 -2.42 12.28
N HIS A 158 -14.78 -1.33 11.76
CA HIS A 158 -15.49 -0.28 11.02
C HIS A 158 -15.38 -0.46 9.50
N PHE A 159 -14.60 -1.43 9.00
CA PHE A 159 -14.47 -1.67 7.56
C PHE A 159 -15.81 -1.85 6.84
N PRO A 160 -16.82 -2.57 7.38
CA PRO A 160 -18.14 -2.64 6.73
C PRO A 160 -18.79 -1.27 6.54
N THR A 161 -18.71 -0.39 7.54
CA THR A 161 -19.24 0.98 7.48
C THR A 161 -18.48 1.82 6.45
N LEU A 162 -17.15 1.72 6.43
CA LEU A 162 -16.32 2.46 5.46
C LEU A 162 -16.60 2.00 4.02
N ARG A 163 -16.70 0.69 3.79
CA ARG A 163 -17.03 0.11 2.48
C ARG A 163 -18.43 0.50 2.03
N ALA A 164 -19.40 0.57 2.96
CA ALA A 164 -20.75 1.06 2.67
C ALA A 164 -20.72 2.54 2.24
N ALA A 165 -19.99 3.41 2.95
CA ALA A 165 -19.85 4.81 2.57
C ALA A 165 -19.26 5.00 1.16
N TYR A 166 -18.27 4.19 0.79
CA TYR A 166 -17.73 4.17 -0.57
C TYR A 166 -18.77 3.72 -1.60
N SER A 167 -19.54 2.67 -1.31
CA SER A 167 -20.60 2.20 -2.19
C SER A 167 -21.69 3.25 -2.39
N ASP A 168 -22.15 3.88 -1.31
CA ASP A 168 -23.20 4.91 -1.32
C ASP A 168 -22.74 6.19 -2.05
N SER A 169 -21.43 6.43 -2.08
CA SER A 169 -20.80 7.55 -2.79
C SER A 169 -20.40 7.20 -4.23
N ALA A 170 -20.86 6.06 -4.77
CA ALA A 170 -20.48 5.56 -6.09
C ALA A 170 -18.97 5.46 -6.32
N GLY A 171 -18.20 5.21 -5.25
CA GLY A 171 -16.74 5.13 -5.29
C GLY A 171 -16.00 6.46 -5.11
N ASP A 172 -16.70 7.59 -4.95
CA ASP A 172 -16.05 8.88 -4.70
C ASP A 172 -15.40 8.91 -3.30
N PRO A 173 -14.06 9.01 -3.21
CA PRO A 173 -13.34 8.96 -1.94
C PRO A 173 -13.59 10.19 -1.06
N LEU A 174 -13.85 11.36 -1.63
CA LEU A 174 -14.08 12.60 -0.87
C LEU A 174 -15.47 12.58 -0.26
N LEU A 175 -16.49 12.19 -1.03
CA LEU A 175 -17.85 12.03 -0.51
C LEU A 175 -17.93 10.91 0.54
N ALA A 176 -17.27 9.78 0.29
CA ALA A 176 -17.19 8.68 1.25
C ALA A 176 -16.56 9.16 2.57
N TRP A 177 -15.43 9.87 2.50
CA TRP A 177 -14.78 10.43 3.68
C TRP A 177 -15.68 11.42 4.45
N GLU A 178 -16.33 12.35 3.75
CA GLU A 178 -17.22 13.33 4.36
C GLU A 178 -18.38 12.68 5.15
N SER A 179 -18.89 11.54 4.67
CA SER A 179 -19.96 10.80 5.36
C SER A 179 -19.52 10.11 6.65
N VAL A 180 -18.23 9.78 6.79
CA VAL A 180 -17.71 9.00 7.93
C VAL A 180 -16.78 9.80 8.85
N ARG A 181 -16.27 10.96 8.43
CA ARG A 181 -15.27 11.75 9.19
C ARG A 181 -15.72 12.16 10.60
N GLY A 182 -17.03 12.16 10.87
CA GLY A 182 -17.62 12.46 12.18
C GLY A 182 -17.65 11.27 13.14
N LEU A 183 -17.26 10.06 12.70
CA LEU A 183 -17.22 8.88 13.56
C LEU A 183 -16.15 9.06 14.67
N PRO A 184 -16.51 8.94 15.96
CA PRO A 184 -15.56 9.09 17.06
C PRO A 184 -14.35 8.17 16.97
N ALA A 185 -14.52 6.97 16.39
CA ALA A 185 -13.45 6.01 16.18
C ALA A 185 -12.33 6.54 15.25
N LEU A 186 -12.62 7.49 14.36
CA LEU A 186 -11.63 8.06 13.45
C LEU A 186 -10.82 9.21 14.07
N GLU A 187 -11.30 9.79 15.19
CA GLU A 187 -10.66 10.93 15.86
C GLU A 187 -9.16 10.68 16.17
N PRO A 188 -8.76 9.54 16.76
CA PRO A 188 -7.36 9.27 17.08
C PRO A 188 -6.45 9.14 15.85
N HIS A 189 -7.05 9.00 14.67
CA HIS A 189 -6.36 8.79 13.39
C HIS A 189 -6.50 9.97 12.44
N ARG A 190 -7.08 11.10 12.89
CA ARG A 190 -7.35 12.27 12.03
C ARG A 190 -6.13 12.80 11.30
N ASP A 191 -4.96 12.76 11.92
CA ASP A 191 -3.73 13.22 11.27
C ASP A 191 -3.37 12.34 10.06
N PHE A 192 -3.44 11.02 10.25
CA PHE A 192 -3.20 10.05 9.19
C PHE A 192 -4.29 10.11 8.10
N LEU A 193 -5.56 10.10 8.48
CA LEU A 193 -6.68 10.02 7.55
C LEU A 193 -7.03 11.36 6.89
N GLY A 194 -6.77 12.47 7.58
CA GLY A 194 -7.10 13.82 7.14
C GLY A 194 -6.27 14.32 5.96
N VAL A 195 -5.19 13.63 5.60
CA VAL A 195 -4.37 13.94 4.42
C VAL A 195 -5.19 13.97 3.12
N GLY A 196 -6.25 13.17 3.02
CA GLY A 196 -7.15 13.19 1.87
C GLY A 196 -7.84 14.54 1.66
N LEU A 197 -8.14 15.27 2.74
CA LEU A 197 -8.73 16.61 2.68
C LEU A 197 -7.69 17.70 2.35
N ARG A 198 -6.41 17.45 2.61
CA ARG A 198 -5.32 18.37 2.24
C ARG A 198 -4.93 18.21 0.76
N HIS A 199 -5.20 17.04 0.18
CA HIS A 199 -4.88 16.66 -1.20
C HIS A 199 -6.08 16.18 -2.03
N PRO A 200 -7.19 16.95 -2.09
CA PRO A 200 -8.38 16.54 -2.84
C PRO A 200 -8.11 16.39 -4.36
N GLU A 201 -7.12 17.09 -4.92
CA GLU A 201 -6.71 17.04 -6.32
C GLU A 201 -6.13 15.68 -6.75
N TYR A 202 -5.72 14.85 -5.79
CA TYR A 202 -5.27 13.46 -6.03
C TYR A 202 -6.39 12.44 -5.84
N LEU A 203 -7.53 12.87 -5.30
CA LEU A 203 -8.69 12.04 -5.02
C LEU A 203 -9.88 12.32 -5.96
N THR A 204 -9.90 13.50 -6.59
CA THR A 204 -10.96 13.91 -7.52
C THR A 204 -10.95 13.06 -8.79
N GLY A 205 -12.13 12.59 -9.21
CA GLY A 205 -12.31 11.85 -10.46
C GLY A 205 -11.87 10.38 -10.39
N LEU A 206 -11.76 9.82 -9.19
CA LEU A 206 -11.44 8.40 -8.97
C LEU A 206 -12.66 7.46 -8.99
N ALA A 207 -13.89 8.01 -9.07
CA ALA A 207 -15.15 7.27 -9.17
C ALA A 207 -15.36 6.60 -10.54
#